data_AF-A0A7K0N675-F1
#
_entry.id   AF-A0A7K0N675-F1
#
_cell.length_a   1.000
_cell.length_b   1.000
_cell.length_c   1.000
_cell.angle_alpha   90.00
_cell.angle_beta   90.00
_cell.angle_gamma   90.00
#
_symmetry.space_group_name_H-M   'P 1'
#
loop_
_entity.id
_entity.type
_entity.pdbx_description
1 polymer ?
#
loop_
_entity_poly.entity_id
_entity_poly.type
_entity_poly.pdbx_seq_one_letter_code
_entity_poly.pdbx_strand_id
1 'polypeptide(L)'
;MMEPLKTSRGRQLRVMGDPALLTMDRMSEFTKRFDSDPRIVTCSLVAGIGANEVWVRATAPSGVVIAIAEDAQDLVGPLPEDDEEALTAWFLGAAERGLWHDHFMTQHMDVAKASTLMALAAMDAKEVLDPSTAAFLAQEARKPGRRLTVAIDATWLGPHETGAQVLTTAAITAMAEDVRIEAIYVVGIKELPSYARHLADLDRVRIVAAGEEIAQCDIVWYPNQIDGRSNIGDARALGRRVVTTYLDLIAYDIPRYHGSPEAWGTYRALQRRIALSVDGITAISADVANRLLTEVPRLDPQRVQPLPLGLDHIVGASAPDAPDADLDATIAALGGKRFVAVLGNDFQHKNRDFAIAVWQRVLQAGQACDLVLAGLHVKSSSSKVAEDALLSTHVDLRGAAHTVGHLTGKSRAWLLANAAAVLYPSSAEGFGLVPYEAAILGTPSTFADFGPLKEIAGITGLPKHWSVEAFATDLEQLLASDDAARQRVADLHRAIAEHSWQGFSNGLVDFFQQILARPTVLTSAVGGTAADTAALAAILSSRTWRASESLRKVRSKIRRK
;
A
#
# COMPACT_ATOMS: atom_id res chain seq x y z
N MET A 1 -31.66 31.82 -40.00
CA MET A 1 -31.23 32.25 -38.66
C MET A 1 -31.93 31.36 -37.66
N MET A 2 -31.18 30.58 -36.87
CA MET A 2 -31.75 29.92 -35.69
C MET A 2 -32.28 31.01 -34.75
N GLU A 3 -33.44 30.80 -34.14
CA GLU A 3 -33.89 31.69 -33.06
C GLU A 3 -32.83 31.76 -31.96
N PRO A 4 -32.57 32.94 -31.38
CA PRO A 4 -31.62 33.07 -30.28
C PRO A 4 -32.10 32.18 -29.12
N LEU A 5 -31.19 31.34 -28.64
CA LEU A 5 -31.46 30.43 -27.53
C LEU A 5 -31.79 31.26 -26.28
N LYS A 6 -32.93 30.97 -25.64
CA LYS A 6 -33.35 31.69 -24.43
C LYS A 6 -33.57 30.74 -23.27
N THR A 7 -33.17 31.16 -22.07
CA THR A 7 -33.48 30.44 -20.84
C THR A 7 -34.94 30.66 -20.42
N SER A 8 -35.42 29.90 -19.44
CA SER A 8 -36.79 30.04 -18.92
C SER A 8 -37.02 31.39 -18.23
N ARG A 9 -35.95 32.02 -17.71
CA ARG A 9 -35.98 33.39 -17.18
C ARG A 9 -35.70 34.47 -18.23
N GLY A 10 -35.64 34.10 -19.52
CA GLY A 10 -35.54 35.04 -20.63
C GLY A 10 -34.13 35.55 -20.92
N ARG A 11 -33.07 34.93 -20.36
CA ARG A 11 -31.68 35.29 -20.69
C ARG A 11 -31.38 34.84 -22.10
N GLN A 12 -30.85 35.73 -22.94
CA GLN A 12 -30.42 35.39 -24.30
C GLN A 12 -29.03 34.75 -24.25
N LEU A 13 -28.88 33.63 -24.93
CA LEU A 13 -27.65 32.85 -24.96
C LEU A 13 -27.08 32.79 -26.38
N ARG A 14 -25.81 33.17 -26.50
CA ARG A 14 -25.00 32.92 -27.69
C ARG A 14 -24.26 31.60 -27.52
N VAL A 15 -24.32 30.73 -28.52
CA VAL A 15 -23.60 29.44 -28.51
C VAL A 15 -22.45 29.51 -29.49
N MET A 16 -21.26 29.14 -29.02
CA MET A 16 -20.05 28.95 -29.81
C MET A 16 -19.68 27.47 -29.87
N GLY A 17 -19.09 27.02 -30.98
CA GLY A 17 -18.75 25.62 -31.23
C GLY A 17 -19.81 24.89 -32.07
N ASP A 18 -19.75 23.56 -32.12
CA ASP A 18 -20.73 22.75 -32.86
C ASP A 18 -22.06 22.64 -32.09
N PRO A 19 -23.17 23.27 -32.56
CA PRO A 19 -24.45 23.22 -31.85
C PRO A 19 -25.03 21.81 -31.77
N ALA A 20 -24.61 20.87 -32.64
CA ALA A 20 -25.09 19.49 -32.62
C ALA A 20 -24.71 18.74 -31.33
N LEU A 21 -23.66 19.20 -30.63
CA LEU A 21 -23.23 18.64 -29.35
C LEU A 21 -24.11 19.09 -28.18
N LEU A 22 -24.93 20.14 -28.34
CA LEU A 22 -25.97 20.52 -27.37
C LEU A 22 -27.29 19.82 -27.72
N THR A 23 -27.37 18.54 -27.38
CA THR A 23 -28.62 17.77 -27.45
C THR A 23 -29.72 18.46 -26.62
N MET A 24 -30.99 18.12 -26.88
CA MET A 24 -32.12 18.69 -26.12
C MET A 24 -31.96 18.55 -24.60
N ASP A 25 -31.42 17.43 -24.14
CA ASP A 25 -31.18 17.19 -22.71
C ASP A 25 -30.07 18.10 -22.15
N ARG A 26 -28.93 18.20 -22.85
CA ARG A 26 -27.81 19.10 -22.46
C ARG A 26 -28.24 20.56 -22.51
N MET A 27 -29.04 20.93 -23.50
CA MET A 27 -29.62 22.27 -23.62
C MET A 27 -30.53 22.60 -22.44
N SER A 28 -31.37 21.64 -22.03
CA SER A 28 -32.20 21.77 -20.83
C SER A 28 -31.33 21.97 -19.58
N GLU A 29 -30.22 21.23 -19.48
CA GLU A 29 -29.30 21.33 -18.35
C GLU A 29 -28.57 22.69 -18.30
N PHE A 30 -28.11 23.19 -19.45
CA PHE A 30 -27.46 24.50 -19.57
C PHE A 30 -28.42 25.62 -19.19
N THR A 31 -29.64 25.61 -19.74
CA THR A 31 -30.64 26.65 -19.43
C THR A 31 -31.05 26.65 -17.95
N LYS A 32 -31.22 25.47 -17.35
CA LYS A 32 -31.42 25.33 -15.89
C LYS A 32 -30.24 25.89 -15.11
N ARG A 33 -29.01 25.63 -15.56
CA ARG A 33 -27.79 26.12 -14.88
C ARG A 33 -27.69 27.64 -14.93
N PHE A 34 -27.88 28.26 -16.08
CA PHE A 34 -27.91 29.74 -16.21
C PHE A 34 -29.00 30.39 -15.36
N ASP A 35 -30.16 29.74 -15.22
CA ASP A 35 -31.26 30.24 -14.40
C ASP A 35 -31.07 29.99 -12.90
N SER A 36 -30.11 29.12 -12.52
CA SER A 36 -29.83 28.80 -11.12
C SER A 36 -29.12 29.95 -10.38
N ASP A 37 -28.26 30.71 -11.07
CA ASP A 37 -27.57 31.87 -10.51
C ASP A 37 -27.26 32.90 -11.62
N PRO A 38 -27.71 34.15 -11.50
CA PRO A 38 -27.49 35.17 -12.53
C PRO A 38 -26.01 35.53 -12.73
N ARG A 39 -25.12 35.18 -11.78
CA ARG A 39 -23.68 35.40 -11.94
C ARG A 39 -23.05 34.45 -12.94
N ILE A 40 -23.69 33.32 -13.27
CA ILE A 40 -23.20 32.40 -14.29
C ILE A 40 -23.40 33.05 -15.65
N VAL A 41 -22.30 33.36 -16.34
CA VAL A 41 -22.33 34.03 -17.64
C VAL A 41 -21.80 33.16 -18.76
N THR A 42 -21.12 32.06 -18.42
CA THR A 42 -20.85 31.01 -19.39
C THR A 42 -21.10 29.61 -18.83
N CYS A 43 -21.53 28.72 -19.71
CA CYS A 43 -21.56 27.29 -19.49
C CYS A 43 -20.80 26.61 -20.63
N SER A 44 -19.82 25.78 -20.29
CA SER A 44 -18.94 25.11 -21.25
C SER A 44 -19.19 23.60 -21.24
N LEU A 45 -19.22 22.96 -22.41
CA LEU A 45 -19.27 21.51 -22.51
C LEU A 45 -17.85 20.97 -22.61
N VAL A 46 -17.43 20.20 -21.60
CA VAL A 46 -16.03 19.73 -21.46
C VAL A 46 -16.00 18.20 -21.36
N ALA A 47 -15.08 17.57 -22.08
CA ALA A 47 -14.82 16.15 -21.94
C ALA A 47 -14.18 15.85 -20.58
N GLY A 48 -14.83 15.00 -19.77
CA GLY A 48 -14.36 14.57 -18.46
C GLY A 48 -13.90 13.11 -18.45
N ILE A 49 -13.09 12.73 -17.43
CA ILE A 49 -12.58 11.37 -17.26
C ILE A 49 -13.33 10.52 -16.21
N GLY A 50 -14.38 11.06 -15.56
CA GLY A 50 -15.18 10.41 -14.49
C GLY A 50 -16.63 10.08 -14.89
N ALA A 51 -17.27 9.12 -14.22
CA ALA A 51 -18.50 8.41 -14.59
C ALA A 51 -19.81 9.22 -14.65
N ASN A 52 -19.83 10.42 -14.07
CA ASN A 52 -21.04 11.20 -13.86
C ASN A 52 -20.94 12.54 -14.58
N GLU A 53 -22.07 13.03 -15.07
CA GLU A 53 -22.18 14.40 -15.54
C GLU A 53 -22.22 15.35 -14.33
N VAL A 54 -21.37 16.37 -14.36
CA VAL A 54 -21.17 17.23 -13.18
C VAL A 54 -20.82 18.65 -13.60
N TRP A 55 -21.39 19.60 -12.85
CA TRP A 55 -21.04 21.02 -12.96
C TRP A 55 -19.87 21.34 -12.04
N VAL A 56 -18.82 21.92 -12.62
CA VAL A 56 -17.64 22.39 -11.89
C VAL A 56 -17.45 23.87 -12.23
N ARG A 57 -17.17 24.68 -11.22
CA ARG A 57 -16.81 26.08 -11.44
C ARG A 57 -15.43 26.16 -12.09
N ALA A 58 -15.29 27.04 -13.06
CA ALA A 58 -14.05 27.24 -13.79
C ALA A 58 -13.54 28.68 -13.68
N THR A 59 -12.24 28.84 -13.89
CA THR A 59 -11.60 30.15 -13.98
C THR A 59 -11.82 30.82 -15.33
N ALA A 60 -12.01 30.04 -16.40
CA ALA A 60 -12.39 30.53 -17.71
C ALA A 60 -13.22 29.50 -18.51
N PRO A 61 -13.94 29.92 -19.57
CA PRO A 61 -14.58 28.99 -20.50
C PRO A 61 -13.57 28.11 -21.23
N SER A 62 -13.95 26.87 -21.57
CA SER A 62 -13.11 25.95 -22.35
C SER A 62 -13.96 24.84 -23.01
N GLY A 63 -13.35 23.88 -23.68
CA GLY A 63 -14.04 22.69 -24.18
C GLY A 63 -14.55 22.85 -25.61
N VAL A 64 -15.59 22.10 -25.96
CA VAL A 64 -16.05 21.92 -27.36
C VAL A 64 -17.26 22.78 -27.71
N VAL A 65 -18.01 23.24 -26.70
CA VAL A 65 -19.13 24.17 -26.84
C VAL A 65 -19.10 25.15 -25.69
N ILE A 66 -19.36 26.43 -25.97
CA ILE A 66 -19.47 27.48 -24.96
C ILE A 66 -20.77 28.25 -25.20
N ALA A 67 -21.68 28.18 -24.23
CA ALA A 67 -22.84 29.05 -24.19
C ALA A 67 -22.50 30.30 -23.35
N ILE A 68 -22.87 31.47 -23.83
CA ILE A 68 -22.55 32.78 -23.25
C ILE A 68 -23.84 33.55 -23.05
N ALA A 69 -24.07 34.07 -21.85
CA ALA A 69 -25.21 34.91 -21.56
C ALA A 69 -24.95 36.35 -22.01
N GLU A 70 -25.78 36.83 -22.93
CA GLU A 70 -25.66 38.16 -23.54
C GLU A 70 -26.10 39.29 -22.60
N ASP A 71 -26.77 38.99 -21.49
CA ASP A 71 -27.19 40.00 -20.52
C ASP A 71 -26.04 40.58 -19.67
N ALA A 72 -24.83 40.00 -19.78
CA ALA A 72 -23.63 40.51 -19.12
C ALA A 72 -22.94 41.65 -19.88
N GLN A 73 -23.34 41.92 -21.13
CA GLN A 73 -22.68 42.88 -22.02
C GLN A 73 -22.66 44.31 -21.46
N ASP A 74 -23.74 44.75 -20.83
CA ASP A 74 -23.82 46.08 -20.22
C ASP A 74 -22.85 46.25 -19.05
N LEU A 75 -22.50 45.14 -18.39
CA LEU A 75 -21.62 45.12 -17.24
C LEU A 75 -20.15 44.95 -17.66
N VAL A 76 -19.86 44.10 -18.64
CA VAL A 76 -18.50 43.72 -19.05
C VAL A 76 -17.99 44.54 -20.23
N GLY A 77 -18.89 44.93 -21.13
CA GLY A 77 -18.60 45.48 -22.46
C GLY A 77 -19.27 44.64 -23.56
N PRO A 78 -19.36 45.15 -24.80
CA PRO A 78 -19.95 44.41 -25.92
C PRO A 78 -19.23 43.07 -26.13
N LEU A 79 -19.99 42.01 -26.42
CA LEU A 79 -19.43 40.69 -26.67
C LEU A 79 -18.73 40.68 -28.04
N PRO A 80 -17.44 40.31 -28.14
CA PRO A 80 -16.73 40.26 -29.42
C PRO A 80 -17.32 39.21 -30.37
N GLU A 81 -17.29 39.46 -31.68
CA GLU A 81 -17.87 38.54 -32.66
C GLU A 81 -16.98 37.31 -32.90
N ASP A 82 -15.78 37.42 -33.48
CA ASP A 82 -14.97 36.24 -33.82
C ASP A 82 -13.46 36.44 -33.58
N ASP A 83 -13.09 37.14 -32.51
CA ASP A 83 -11.69 37.31 -32.10
C ASP A 83 -11.44 36.59 -30.77
N GLU A 84 -10.64 35.52 -30.82
CA GLU A 84 -10.31 34.68 -29.67
C GLU A 84 -9.58 35.45 -28.57
N GLU A 85 -8.71 36.41 -28.93
CA GLU A 85 -7.97 37.22 -27.96
C GLU A 85 -8.92 38.20 -27.26
N ALA A 86 -9.79 38.88 -28.03
CA ALA A 86 -10.81 39.76 -27.47
C ALA A 86 -11.84 39.01 -26.61
N LEU A 87 -12.26 37.81 -27.02
CA LEU A 87 -13.16 36.96 -26.24
C LEU A 87 -12.52 36.52 -24.92
N THR A 88 -11.26 36.10 -24.96
CA THR A 88 -10.49 35.75 -23.75
C THR A 88 -10.41 36.94 -22.80
N ALA A 89 -10.13 38.14 -23.31
CA ALA A 89 -10.14 39.37 -22.53
C ALA A 89 -11.52 39.69 -21.95
N TRP A 90 -12.60 39.47 -22.71
CA TRP A 90 -13.97 39.66 -22.24
C TRP A 90 -14.33 38.70 -21.11
N PHE A 91 -13.99 37.40 -21.23
CA PHE A 91 -14.21 36.42 -20.17
C PHE A 91 -13.45 36.78 -18.89
N LEU A 92 -12.19 37.20 -19.03
CA LEU A 92 -11.42 37.69 -17.89
C LEU A 92 -12.09 38.91 -17.24
N GLY A 93 -12.54 39.88 -18.04
CA GLY A 93 -13.28 41.05 -17.54
C GLY A 93 -14.59 40.69 -16.84
N ALA A 94 -15.28 39.64 -17.28
CA ALA A 94 -16.46 39.10 -16.60
C ALA A 94 -16.09 38.52 -15.23
N ALA A 95 -15.04 37.69 -15.16
CA ALA A 95 -14.54 37.12 -13.92
C ALA A 95 -14.07 38.18 -12.92
N GLU A 96 -13.37 39.23 -13.38
CA GLU A 96 -12.93 40.36 -12.56
C GLU A 96 -14.10 41.15 -11.93
N ARG A 97 -15.28 41.09 -12.57
CA ARG A 97 -16.53 41.67 -12.06
C ARG A 97 -17.33 40.72 -11.17
N GLY A 98 -16.80 39.54 -10.88
CA GLY A 98 -17.40 38.54 -10.00
C GLY A 98 -18.43 37.64 -10.70
N LEU A 99 -18.49 37.66 -12.04
CA LEU A 99 -19.26 36.73 -12.85
C LEU A 99 -18.50 35.41 -13.00
N TRP A 100 -19.23 34.34 -13.30
CA TRP A 100 -18.74 32.97 -13.19
C TRP A 100 -18.78 32.24 -14.53
N HIS A 101 -17.83 31.33 -14.67
CA HIS A 101 -17.76 30.37 -15.76
C HIS A 101 -17.93 28.99 -15.15
N ASP A 102 -18.79 28.18 -15.75
CA ASP A 102 -19.00 26.80 -15.31
C ASP A 102 -18.71 25.82 -16.44
N HIS A 103 -18.11 24.68 -16.10
CA HIS A 103 -17.92 23.54 -16.99
C HIS A 103 -18.94 22.46 -16.65
N PHE A 104 -19.67 22.00 -17.66
CA PHE A 104 -20.42 20.74 -17.63
C PHE A 104 -19.52 19.64 -18.15
N MET A 105 -19.02 18.82 -17.23
CA MET A 105 -18.10 17.73 -17.55
C MET A 105 -18.90 16.47 -17.89
N THR A 106 -18.59 15.81 -19.01
CA THR A 106 -19.26 14.59 -19.44
C THR A 106 -18.31 13.61 -20.15
N GLN A 107 -18.64 12.31 -20.14
CA GLN A 107 -17.86 11.25 -20.82
C GLN A 107 -18.42 10.85 -22.18
N HIS A 108 -19.49 11.50 -22.64
CA HIS A 108 -20.09 11.09 -23.89
C HIS A 108 -19.09 11.18 -25.05
N MET A 109 -19.00 10.09 -25.83
CA MET A 109 -17.97 9.92 -26.85
C MET A 109 -18.02 10.97 -27.97
N ASP A 110 -19.20 11.55 -28.23
CA ASP A 110 -19.37 12.66 -29.16
C ASP A 110 -18.62 13.90 -28.69
N VAL A 111 -18.69 14.22 -27.40
CA VAL A 111 -17.93 15.32 -26.77
C VAL A 111 -16.43 15.02 -26.75
N ALA A 112 -16.04 13.79 -26.38
CA ALA A 112 -14.63 13.41 -26.30
C ALA A 112 -13.90 13.37 -27.67
N LYS A 113 -14.64 13.15 -28.76
CA LYS A 113 -14.09 13.12 -30.13
C LYS A 113 -14.18 14.46 -30.85
N ALA A 114 -14.97 15.40 -30.36
CA ALA A 114 -15.12 16.71 -30.97
C ALA A 114 -13.85 17.55 -30.84
N SER A 115 -13.63 18.43 -31.82
CA SER A 115 -12.52 19.38 -31.79
C SER A 115 -12.74 20.40 -30.67
N THR A 116 -11.75 20.54 -29.79
CA THR A 116 -11.75 21.55 -28.72
C THR A 116 -11.78 22.95 -29.33
N LEU A 117 -12.77 23.76 -28.93
CA LEU A 117 -12.91 25.15 -29.32
C LEU A 117 -11.92 26.04 -28.55
N MET A 118 -11.84 25.86 -27.23
CA MET A 118 -10.90 26.57 -26.35
C MET A 118 -10.22 25.59 -25.39
N ALA A 119 -8.90 25.71 -25.24
CA ALA A 119 -8.13 24.89 -24.33
C ALA A 119 -8.48 25.20 -22.85
N LEU A 120 -8.21 24.24 -21.97
CA LEU A 120 -8.39 24.43 -20.54
C LEU A 120 -7.42 25.52 -20.03
N ALA A 121 -7.93 26.46 -19.24
CA ALA A 121 -7.09 27.52 -18.68
C ALA A 121 -6.04 26.95 -17.73
N ALA A 122 -4.89 27.62 -17.64
CA ALA A 122 -3.75 27.14 -16.86
C ALA A 122 -4.06 26.94 -15.36
N MET A 123 -5.00 27.69 -14.79
CA MET A 123 -5.42 27.50 -13.41
C MET A 123 -6.34 26.28 -13.26
N ASP A 124 -7.35 26.14 -14.12
CA ASP A 124 -8.24 24.98 -14.13
C ASP A 124 -7.45 23.68 -14.37
N ALA A 125 -6.42 23.71 -15.22
CA ALA A 125 -5.51 22.58 -15.44
C ALA A 125 -4.74 22.18 -14.17
N LYS A 126 -4.43 23.13 -13.27
CA LYS A 126 -3.84 22.85 -11.95
C LYS A 126 -4.88 22.31 -10.98
N GLU A 127 -6.06 22.94 -10.92
CA GLU A 127 -7.12 22.53 -9.98
C GLU A 127 -7.57 21.10 -10.24
N VAL A 128 -7.64 20.69 -11.50
CA VAL A 128 -7.93 19.30 -11.91
C VAL A 128 -6.96 18.27 -11.30
N LEU A 129 -5.72 18.68 -10.99
CA LEU A 129 -4.70 17.82 -10.40
C LEU A 129 -4.58 17.99 -8.87
N ASP A 130 -5.27 18.97 -8.28
CA ASP A 130 -5.20 19.28 -6.85
C ASP A 130 -6.30 18.54 -6.07
N PRO A 131 -5.95 17.59 -5.18
CA PRO A 131 -6.91 16.79 -4.42
C PRO A 131 -7.87 17.58 -3.51
N SER A 132 -7.60 18.87 -3.28
CA SER A 132 -8.46 19.74 -2.47
C SER A 132 -9.63 20.34 -3.24
N THR A 133 -9.66 20.24 -4.57
CA THR A 133 -10.60 20.98 -5.42
C THR A 133 -11.82 20.15 -5.83
N ALA A 134 -12.90 20.85 -6.20
CA ALA A 134 -14.08 20.23 -6.80
C ALA A 134 -13.79 19.65 -8.20
N ALA A 135 -12.87 20.27 -8.95
CA ALA A 135 -12.47 19.82 -10.28
C ALA A 135 -11.78 18.45 -10.23
N PHE A 136 -10.88 18.25 -9.26
CA PHE A 136 -10.26 16.94 -9.02
C PHE A 136 -11.31 15.89 -8.66
N LEU A 137 -12.19 16.19 -7.69
CA LEU A 137 -13.23 15.26 -7.25
C LEU A 137 -14.20 14.85 -8.37
N ALA A 138 -14.56 15.80 -9.25
CA ALA A 138 -15.38 15.55 -10.43
C ALA A 138 -14.74 14.54 -11.41
N GLN A 139 -13.40 14.53 -11.50
CA GLN A 139 -12.65 13.62 -12.37
C GLN A 139 -12.30 12.28 -11.72
N GLU A 140 -12.24 12.22 -10.40
CA GLU A 140 -11.93 11.01 -9.62
C GLU A 140 -12.94 9.88 -9.80
N ALA A 141 -14.19 10.21 -10.14
CA ALA A 141 -15.31 9.27 -10.16
C ALA A 141 -15.27 8.24 -11.32
N ARG A 142 -14.14 7.62 -11.66
CA ARG A 142 -14.05 6.66 -12.77
C ARG A 142 -14.92 5.41 -12.56
N LYS A 143 -15.52 4.91 -13.65
CA LYS A 143 -16.09 3.55 -13.67
C LYS A 143 -14.97 2.52 -13.70
N PRO A 144 -15.03 1.46 -12.87
CA PRO A 144 -14.13 0.32 -12.96
C PRO A 144 -14.36 -0.37 -14.32
N GLY A 145 -13.30 -0.52 -15.13
CA GLY A 145 -13.46 -1.12 -16.46
C GLY A 145 -12.23 -1.07 -17.36
N ARG A 146 -11.21 -0.27 -17.04
CA ARG A 146 -9.90 -0.35 -17.71
C ARG A 146 -8.92 -1.20 -16.92
N ARG A 147 -7.97 -1.81 -17.62
CA ARG A 147 -6.82 -2.47 -17.02
C ARG A 147 -5.98 -1.45 -16.21
N LEU A 148 -5.38 -1.90 -15.11
CA LEU A 148 -4.66 -1.06 -14.16
C LEU A 148 -3.19 -0.93 -14.53
N THR A 149 -2.62 0.26 -14.37
CA THR A 149 -1.16 0.44 -14.30
C THR A 149 -0.73 0.54 -12.84
N VAL A 150 0.29 -0.25 -12.46
CA VAL A 150 0.74 -0.34 -11.07
C VAL A 150 2.23 -0.02 -11.01
N ALA A 151 2.63 0.96 -10.22
CA ALA A 151 4.02 1.16 -9.84
C ALA A 151 4.29 0.47 -8.49
N ILE A 152 5.43 -0.21 -8.37
CA ILE A 152 5.78 -1.01 -7.18
C ILE A 152 7.14 -0.59 -6.65
N ASP A 153 7.19 -0.20 -5.37
CA ASP A 153 8.44 0.12 -4.69
C ASP A 153 9.30 -1.13 -4.46
N ALA A 154 10.50 -1.13 -5.04
CA ALA A 154 11.49 -2.19 -4.88
C ALA A 154 12.78 -1.69 -4.19
N THR A 155 12.75 -0.51 -3.56
CA THR A 155 13.90 0.15 -2.92
C THR A 155 14.53 -0.72 -1.81
N TRP A 156 13.81 -1.71 -1.32
CA TRP A 156 14.20 -2.58 -0.24
C TRP A 156 14.64 -3.99 -0.68
N LEU A 157 14.59 -4.32 -1.98
CA LEU A 157 15.15 -5.57 -2.50
C LEU A 157 16.67 -5.56 -2.31
N GLY A 158 17.11 -6.14 -1.19
CA GLY A 158 18.50 -6.23 -0.79
C GLY A 158 19.24 -7.40 -1.45
N PRO A 159 20.51 -7.64 -1.06
CA PRO A 159 21.34 -8.70 -1.65
C PRO A 159 20.90 -10.12 -1.26
N HIS A 160 20.12 -10.27 -0.19
CA HIS A 160 19.64 -11.55 0.31
C HIS A 160 18.12 -11.62 0.25
N GLU A 161 17.60 -12.76 -0.17
CA GLU A 161 16.17 -13.04 -0.16
C GLU A 161 15.72 -13.41 1.25
N THR A 162 14.75 -12.67 1.80
CA THR A 162 14.02 -13.04 3.02
C THR A 162 12.55 -13.18 2.69
N GLY A 163 11.72 -13.62 3.65
CA GLY A 163 10.27 -13.81 3.41
C GLY A 163 9.56 -12.57 2.88
N ALA A 164 10.04 -11.38 3.25
CA ALA A 164 9.53 -10.14 2.69
C ALA A 164 9.89 -10.04 1.19
N GLN A 165 11.14 -10.28 0.77
CA GLN A 165 11.53 -10.21 -0.64
C GLN A 165 10.76 -11.24 -1.48
N VAL A 166 10.52 -12.44 -0.94
CA VAL A 166 9.66 -13.47 -1.56
C VAL A 166 8.25 -12.93 -1.80
N LEU A 167 7.66 -12.21 -0.84
CA LEU A 167 6.35 -11.59 -1.04
C LEU A 167 6.35 -10.68 -2.26
N THR A 168 7.31 -9.79 -2.36
CA THR A 168 7.35 -8.83 -3.48
C THR A 168 7.49 -9.54 -4.81
N THR A 169 8.48 -10.43 -4.95
CA THR A 169 8.76 -11.09 -6.22
C THR A 169 7.63 -12.02 -6.65
N ALA A 170 7.07 -12.79 -5.71
CA ALA A 170 5.98 -13.71 -6.00
C ALA A 170 4.66 -12.98 -6.28
N ALA A 171 4.34 -11.91 -5.54
CA ALA A 171 3.17 -11.09 -5.81
C ALA A 171 3.27 -10.38 -7.18
N ILE A 172 4.44 -9.86 -7.56
CA ILE A 172 4.65 -9.28 -8.89
C ILE A 172 4.43 -10.33 -9.98
N THR A 173 4.99 -11.53 -9.78
CA THR A 173 4.87 -12.64 -10.74
C THR A 173 3.39 -13.02 -10.95
N ALA A 174 2.65 -13.26 -9.86
CA ALA A 174 1.22 -13.59 -9.93
C ALA A 174 0.36 -12.42 -10.45
N MET A 175 0.75 -11.17 -10.20
CA MET A 175 0.04 -9.98 -10.70
C MET A 175 0.26 -9.76 -12.19
N ALA A 176 1.43 -10.13 -12.73
CA ALA A 176 1.72 -10.02 -14.16
C ALA A 176 0.81 -10.93 -15.02
N GLU A 177 0.30 -12.02 -14.44
CA GLU A 177 -0.64 -12.95 -15.11
C GLU A 177 -2.10 -12.46 -15.07
N ASP A 178 -2.44 -11.53 -14.18
CA ASP A 178 -3.81 -11.03 -14.03
C ASP A 178 -4.22 -10.17 -15.23
N VAL A 179 -5.25 -10.58 -15.97
CA VAL A 179 -5.77 -9.88 -17.16
C VAL A 179 -6.25 -8.44 -16.89
N ARG A 180 -6.51 -8.09 -15.63
CA ARG A 180 -6.89 -6.74 -15.20
C ARG A 180 -5.70 -5.80 -15.08
N ILE A 181 -4.47 -6.29 -15.16
CA ILE A 181 -3.24 -5.48 -15.10
C ILE A 181 -2.75 -5.16 -16.50
N GLU A 182 -2.54 -3.89 -16.80
CA GLU A 182 -1.98 -3.44 -18.07
C GLU A 182 -0.45 -3.51 -18.06
N ALA A 183 0.15 -2.90 -17.04
CA ALA A 183 1.60 -2.81 -16.89
C ALA A 183 1.97 -2.64 -15.40
N ILE A 184 3.12 -3.19 -15.05
CA ILE A 184 3.77 -3.11 -13.74
C ILE A 184 5.11 -2.39 -13.91
N TYR A 185 5.30 -1.30 -13.18
CA TYR A 185 6.52 -0.51 -13.18
C TYR A 185 7.25 -0.71 -11.86
N VAL A 186 8.38 -1.41 -11.88
CA VAL A 186 9.21 -1.62 -10.69
C VAL A 186 10.16 -0.43 -10.55
N VAL A 187 10.04 0.30 -9.44
CA VAL A 187 10.78 1.55 -9.19
C VAL A 187 11.69 1.44 -7.97
N GLY A 188 12.64 2.37 -7.84
CA GLY A 188 13.50 2.49 -6.65
C GLY A 188 14.72 1.56 -6.63
N ILE A 189 14.96 0.80 -7.71
CA ILE A 189 16.10 -0.10 -7.84
C ILE A 189 16.84 0.09 -9.17
N LYS A 190 18.18 0.04 -9.13
CA LYS A 190 19.02 0.15 -10.33
C LYS A 190 19.18 -1.16 -11.07
N GLU A 191 19.46 -2.23 -10.32
CA GLU A 191 19.66 -3.58 -10.83
C GLU A 191 18.96 -4.57 -9.92
N LEU A 192 18.24 -5.52 -10.51
CA LEU A 192 17.57 -6.55 -9.74
C LEU A 192 18.59 -7.54 -9.14
N PRO A 193 18.45 -7.89 -7.86
CA PRO A 193 19.24 -8.96 -7.26
C PRO A 193 18.93 -10.30 -7.93
N SER A 194 19.84 -11.27 -7.81
CA SER A 194 19.77 -12.54 -8.54
C SER A 194 18.43 -13.27 -8.38
N TYR A 195 17.85 -13.28 -7.19
CA TYR A 195 16.57 -13.92 -6.88
C TYR A 195 15.35 -13.21 -7.51
N ALA A 196 15.51 -11.98 -8.00
CA ALA A 196 14.43 -11.19 -8.58
C ALA A 196 14.60 -10.97 -10.09
N ARG A 197 15.68 -11.46 -10.73
CA ARG A 197 15.99 -11.20 -12.14
C ARG A 197 14.91 -11.70 -13.10
N HIS A 198 14.22 -12.79 -12.75
CA HIS A 198 13.12 -13.35 -13.53
C HIS A 198 11.97 -12.36 -13.72
N LEU A 199 11.84 -11.35 -12.85
CA LEU A 199 10.83 -10.30 -13.01
C LEU A 199 11.02 -9.49 -14.30
N ALA A 200 12.25 -9.35 -14.80
CA ALA A 200 12.53 -8.63 -16.04
C ALA A 200 12.11 -9.41 -17.29
N ASP A 201 11.86 -10.71 -17.17
CA ASP A 201 11.44 -11.58 -18.27
C ASP A 201 9.91 -11.64 -18.43
N LEU A 202 9.15 -10.99 -17.53
CA LEU A 202 7.69 -10.99 -17.55
C LEU A 202 7.15 -9.88 -18.47
N ASP A 203 6.28 -10.24 -19.42
CA ASP A 203 5.76 -9.35 -20.48
C ASP A 203 5.16 -8.02 -19.99
N ARG A 204 4.53 -8.03 -18.80
CA ARG A 204 3.86 -6.85 -18.24
C ARG A 204 4.71 -6.09 -17.23
N VAL A 205 5.93 -6.56 -16.93
CA VAL A 205 6.80 -5.97 -15.93
C VAL A 205 7.89 -5.17 -16.60
N ARG A 206 8.10 -3.94 -16.12
CA ARG A 206 9.14 -3.04 -16.60
C ARG A 206 9.92 -2.48 -15.43
N ILE A 207 11.24 -2.64 -15.47
CA ILE A 207 12.14 -2.04 -14.48
C ILE A 207 12.43 -0.61 -14.92
N VAL A 208 12.10 0.36 -14.07
CA VAL A 208 12.24 1.80 -14.38
C VAL A 208 13.65 2.25 -14.02
N ALA A 209 14.35 2.86 -14.98
CA ALA A 209 15.69 3.35 -14.74
C ALA A 209 15.69 4.55 -13.78
N ALA A 210 16.78 4.74 -13.03
CA ALA A 210 16.90 5.86 -12.11
C ALA A 210 16.81 7.20 -12.87
N GLY A 211 15.86 8.06 -12.47
CA GLY A 211 15.61 9.35 -13.11
C GLY A 211 14.75 9.30 -14.37
N GLU A 212 14.30 8.11 -14.79
CA GLU A 212 13.34 7.96 -15.87
C GLU A 212 11.95 8.42 -15.41
N GLU A 213 11.32 9.32 -16.17
CA GLU A 213 9.94 9.74 -15.92
C GLU A 213 8.96 8.74 -16.54
N ILE A 214 7.99 8.31 -15.74
CA ILE A 214 6.89 7.45 -16.20
C ILE A 214 5.56 8.17 -16.03
N ALA A 215 4.59 7.83 -16.87
CA ALA A 215 3.23 8.33 -16.69
C ALA A 215 2.68 7.90 -15.32
N GLN A 216 1.86 8.77 -14.71
CA GLN A 216 1.24 8.48 -13.42
C GLN A 216 0.41 7.18 -13.49
N CYS A 217 0.71 6.25 -12.59
CA CYS A 217 0.03 4.97 -12.49
C CYS A 217 -1.32 5.09 -11.78
N ASP A 218 -2.19 4.10 -11.94
CA ASP A 218 -3.41 4.02 -11.14
C ASP A 218 -3.08 3.80 -9.66
N ILE A 219 -2.17 2.87 -9.40
CA ILE A 219 -1.72 2.50 -8.06
C ILE A 219 -0.21 2.67 -7.98
N VAL A 220 0.26 3.21 -6.85
CA VAL A 220 1.60 2.95 -6.33
C VAL A 220 1.45 2.05 -5.13
N TRP A 221 2.08 0.88 -5.19
CA TRP A 221 2.06 -0.12 -4.14
C TRP A 221 3.43 -0.24 -3.47
N TYR A 222 3.44 -0.12 -2.15
CA TYR A 222 4.56 -0.44 -1.29
C TYR A 222 4.35 -1.82 -0.69
N PRO A 223 5.12 -2.85 -1.09
CA PRO A 223 4.97 -4.21 -0.57
C PRO A 223 5.34 -4.38 0.91
N ASN A 224 5.83 -3.32 1.55
CA ASN A 224 6.13 -3.23 2.98
C ASN A 224 5.72 -1.86 3.54
N GLN A 225 5.85 -1.70 4.86
CA GLN A 225 5.54 -0.46 5.54
C GLN A 225 6.45 0.66 5.00
N ILE A 226 5.84 1.77 4.57
CA ILE A 226 6.58 2.98 4.25
C ILE A 226 7.32 3.43 5.52
N ASP A 227 8.57 3.83 5.37
CA ASP A 227 9.40 4.39 6.44
C ASP A 227 10.22 5.58 5.92
N GLY A 228 11.23 6.01 6.69
CA GLY A 228 12.06 7.15 6.34
C GLY A 228 12.84 7.04 5.03
N ARG A 229 12.83 5.90 4.34
CA ARG A 229 13.44 5.71 3.02
C ARG A 229 12.57 6.23 1.88
N SER A 230 11.28 6.43 2.11
CA SER A 230 10.30 6.80 1.07
C SER A 230 9.53 8.06 1.46
N ASN A 231 9.18 8.85 0.45
CA ASN A 231 8.38 10.07 0.61
C ASN A 231 6.99 9.87 0.01
N ILE A 232 5.95 10.12 0.81
CA ILE A 232 4.55 10.03 0.35
C ILE A 232 4.30 11.03 -0.79
N GLY A 233 4.96 12.19 -0.81
CA GLY A 233 4.84 13.15 -1.91
C GLY A 233 5.27 12.55 -3.25
N ASP A 234 6.37 11.80 -3.27
CA ASP A 234 6.88 11.15 -4.48
C ASP A 234 5.95 10.01 -4.91
N ALA A 235 5.41 9.25 -3.95
CA ALA A 235 4.39 8.23 -4.21
C ALA A 235 3.13 8.82 -4.88
N ARG A 236 2.72 10.02 -4.48
CA ARG A 236 1.55 10.73 -5.02
C ARG A 236 1.79 11.26 -6.44
N ALA A 237 3.02 11.69 -6.72
CA ALA A 237 3.41 12.06 -8.09
C ALA A 237 3.41 10.83 -9.00
N LEU A 238 3.80 9.68 -8.48
CA LEU A 238 3.92 8.42 -9.24
C LEU A 238 2.57 7.71 -9.45
N GLY A 239 1.61 7.85 -8.53
CA GLY A 239 0.34 7.12 -8.59
C GLY A 239 -0.85 7.90 -8.08
N ARG A 240 -2.02 7.64 -8.71
CA ARG A 240 -3.30 8.22 -8.29
C ARG A 240 -3.74 7.75 -6.91
N ARG A 241 -3.42 6.51 -6.55
CA ARG A 241 -3.63 5.93 -5.22
C ARG A 241 -2.34 5.36 -4.68
N VAL A 242 -2.12 5.55 -3.39
CA VAL A 242 -0.99 4.98 -2.66
C VAL A 242 -1.52 3.87 -1.77
N VAL A 243 -1.02 2.65 -1.97
CA VAL A 243 -1.33 1.47 -1.16
C VAL A 243 -0.05 0.94 -0.52
N THR A 244 -0.10 0.55 0.75
CA THR A 244 1.06 -0.06 1.44
C THR A 244 0.64 -1.36 2.12
N THR A 245 1.57 -2.32 2.21
CA THR A 245 1.36 -3.58 2.91
C THR A 245 2.07 -3.55 4.26
N TYR A 246 1.31 -3.79 5.34
CA TYR A 246 1.86 -4.02 6.67
C TYR A 246 2.17 -5.50 6.84
N LEU A 247 3.46 -5.82 6.94
CA LEU A 247 3.95 -7.18 7.15
C LEU A 247 3.80 -7.62 8.61
N ASP A 248 4.02 -6.69 9.54
CA ASP A 248 3.95 -6.93 10.96
C ASP A 248 3.87 -5.59 11.72
N LEU A 249 3.78 -5.68 13.04
CA LEU A 249 3.93 -4.55 13.96
C LEU A 249 5.11 -4.77 14.93
N ILE A 250 6.05 -5.68 14.63
CA ILE A 250 7.16 -6.05 15.54
C ILE A 250 7.97 -4.82 15.93
N ALA A 251 8.43 -4.02 14.97
CA ALA A 251 9.17 -2.78 15.25
C ALA A 251 8.29 -1.70 15.90
N TYR A 252 6.96 -1.81 15.78
CA TYR A 252 6.01 -0.90 16.42
C TYR A 252 5.79 -1.26 17.90
N ASP A 253 5.82 -2.54 18.27
CA ASP A 253 5.57 -3.01 19.63
C ASP A 253 6.83 -3.15 20.46
N ILE A 254 7.94 -3.59 19.86
CA ILE A 254 9.14 -3.99 20.59
C ILE A 254 10.13 -2.81 20.65
N PRO A 255 10.33 -2.18 21.83
CA PRO A 255 11.18 -1.00 21.94
C PRO A 255 12.65 -1.27 21.59
N ARG A 256 13.12 -2.51 21.81
CA ARG A 256 14.51 -2.93 21.60
C ARG A 256 14.97 -2.96 20.14
N TYR A 257 14.05 -2.79 19.18
CA TYR A 257 14.41 -2.53 17.78
C TYR A 257 14.96 -1.12 17.56
N HIS A 258 14.79 -0.23 18.53
CA HIS A 258 15.17 1.18 18.43
C HIS A 258 16.31 1.50 19.38
N GLY A 259 17.16 2.45 19.00
CA GLY A 259 18.29 2.88 19.82
C GLY A 259 17.89 3.58 21.12
N SER A 260 16.65 4.08 21.21
CA SER A 260 16.11 4.73 22.41
C SER A 260 14.57 4.71 22.45
N PRO A 261 13.95 4.96 23.63
CA PRO A 261 12.50 5.12 23.75
C PRO A 261 11.93 6.26 22.89
N GLU A 262 12.68 7.35 22.69
CA GLU A 262 12.28 8.48 21.85
C GLU A 262 12.26 8.10 20.36
N ALA A 263 13.26 7.33 19.92
CA ALA A 263 13.30 6.78 18.56
C ALA A 263 12.11 5.84 18.32
N TRP A 264 11.79 4.97 19.30
CA TRP A 264 10.61 4.11 19.25
C TRP A 264 9.30 4.91 19.19
N GLY A 265 9.15 5.94 20.04
CA GLY A 265 7.99 6.84 20.02
C GLY A 265 7.84 7.58 18.70
N THR A 266 8.95 8.01 18.10
CA THR A 266 8.99 8.66 16.77
C THR A 266 8.56 7.69 15.68
N TYR A 267 9.07 6.46 15.69
CA TYR A 267 8.68 5.41 14.75
C TYR A 267 7.18 5.11 14.85
N ARG A 268 6.65 4.93 16.07
CA ARG A 268 5.21 4.71 16.29
C ARG A 268 4.37 5.89 15.79
N ALA A 269 4.81 7.13 16.01
CA ALA A 269 4.11 8.30 15.50
C ALA A 269 4.15 8.37 13.96
N LEU A 270 5.28 8.05 13.34
CA LEU A 270 5.44 7.99 11.89
C LEU A 270 4.50 6.94 11.28
N GLN A 271 4.49 5.71 11.80
CA GLN A 271 3.64 4.63 11.27
C GLN A 271 2.14 4.99 11.33
N ARG A 272 1.67 5.61 12.42
CA ARG A 272 0.27 6.08 12.50
C ARG A 272 -0.05 7.18 11.48
N ARG A 273 0.89 8.09 11.24
CA ARG A 273 0.72 9.16 10.23
C ARG A 273 0.70 8.59 8.82
N ILE A 274 1.58 7.63 8.52
CA ILE A 274 1.63 6.93 7.23
C ILE A 274 0.31 6.20 6.98
N ALA A 275 -0.18 5.44 7.97
CA ALA A 275 -1.46 4.74 7.85
C ALA A 275 -2.63 5.70 7.53
N LEU A 276 -2.64 6.91 8.09
CA LEU A 276 -3.63 7.96 7.79
C LEU A 276 -3.38 8.71 6.47
N SER A 277 -2.24 8.48 5.81
CA SER A 277 -1.78 9.24 4.63
C SER A 277 -1.83 8.46 3.32
N VAL A 278 -2.02 7.15 3.38
CA VAL A 278 -2.20 6.26 2.22
C VAL A 278 -3.68 6.03 1.94
N ASP A 279 -4.05 5.71 0.70
CA ASP A 279 -5.46 5.46 0.35
C ASP A 279 -5.95 4.07 0.73
N GLY A 280 -5.03 3.11 0.79
CA GLY A 280 -5.32 1.74 1.15
C GLY A 280 -4.16 1.09 1.89
N ILE A 281 -4.50 0.15 2.76
CA ILE A 281 -3.55 -0.66 3.50
C ILE A 281 -3.96 -2.12 3.32
N THR A 282 -3.00 -2.94 2.90
CA THR A 282 -3.15 -4.39 3.05
C THR A 282 -2.34 -4.84 4.27
N ALA A 283 -2.81 -5.87 4.95
CA ALA A 283 -2.07 -6.49 6.05
C ALA A 283 -1.99 -7.99 5.77
N ILE A 284 -0.87 -8.63 6.09
CA ILE A 284 -0.69 -10.04 5.71
C ILE A 284 -1.48 -11.04 6.58
N SER A 285 -2.22 -10.54 7.56
CA SER A 285 -3.13 -11.29 8.44
C SER A 285 -4.21 -10.38 9.01
N ALA A 286 -5.31 -10.98 9.48
CA ALA A 286 -6.36 -10.27 10.20
C ALA A 286 -5.87 -9.73 11.56
N ASP A 287 -4.97 -10.43 12.24
CA ASP A 287 -4.30 -9.98 13.47
C ASP A 287 -3.60 -8.63 13.23
N VAL A 288 -2.75 -8.55 12.20
CA VAL A 288 -2.02 -7.31 11.88
C VAL A 288 -3.00 -6.19 11.50
N ALA A 289 -4.04 -6.49 10.71
CA ALA A 289 -5.08 -5.51 10.36
C ALA A 289 -5.81 -4.96 11.60
N ASN A 290 -6.28 -5.85 12.47
CA ASN A 290 -7.05 -5.49 13.68
C ASN A 290 -6.21 -4.69 14.67
N ARG A 291 -4.93 -5.07 14.83
CA ARG A 291 -4.00 -4.34 15.69
C ARG A 291 -3.68 -2.96 15.13
N LEU A 292 -3.47 -2.84 13.82
CA LEU A 292 -3.30 -1.54 13.18
C LEU A 292 -4.52 -0.63 13.39
N LEU A 293 -5.74 -1.15 13.20
CA LEU A 293 -6.98 -0.40 13.44
C LEU A 293 -7.12 0.03 14.91
N THR A 294 -6.68 -0.81 15.85
CA THR A 294 -6.68 -0.49 17.28
C THR A 294 -5.70 0.64 17.61
N GLU A 295 -4.50 0.61 17.03
CA GLU A 295 -3.47 1.64 17.24
C GLU A 295 -3.74 2.95 16.48
N VAL A 296 -4.59 2.89 15.44
CA VAL A 296 -4.97 4.02 14.60
C VAL A 296 -6.50 4.14 14.51
N PRO A 297 -7.20 4.51 15.59
CA PRO A 297 -8.67 4.52 15.64
C PRO A 297 -9.34 5.52 14.67
N ARG A 298 -8.56 6.40 14.02
CA ARG A 298 -9.02 7.33 12.97
C ARG A 298 -8.94 6.74 11.56
N LEU A 299 -8.31 5.58 11.40
CA LEU A 299 -8.19 4.89 10.13
C LEU A 299 -9.56 4.32 9.74
N ASP A 300 -9.98 4.58 8.50
CA ASP A 300 -11.22 4.00 7.96
C ASP A 300 -11.03 2.49 7.76
N PRO A 301 -11.79 1.62 8.45
CA PRO A 301 -11.67 0.17 8.30
C PRO A 301 -11.88 -0.31 6.86
N GLN A 302 -12.64 0.44 6.05
CA GLN A 302 -12.86 0.09 4.64
C GLN A 302 -11.64 0.32 3.74
N ARG A 303 -10.56 0.90 4.29
CA ARG A 303 -9.26 1.08 3.64
C ARG A 303 -8.21 0.11 4.17
N VAL A 304 -8.61 -0.88 4.94
CA VAL A 304 -7.71 -1.92 5.47
C VAL A 304 -8.24 -3.28 5.06
N GLN A 305 -7.41 -4.06 4.35
CA GLN A 305 -7.78 -5.42 3.96
C GLN A 305 -6.72 -6.44 4.41
N PRO A 306 -7.10 -7.44 5.21
CA PRO A 306 -6.23 -8.58 5.47
C PRO A 306 -6.15 -9.49 4.23
N LEU A 307 -4.93 -9.79 3.79
CA LEU A 307 -4.62 -10.64 2.64
C LEU A 307 -3.50 -11.63 3.04
N PRO A 308 -3.84 -12.88 3.37
CA PRO A 308 -2.86 -13.92 3.65
C PRO A 308 -1.92 -14.15 2.47
N LEU A 309 -0.62 -14.33 2.74
CA LEU A 309 0.38 -14.61 1.71
C LEU A 309 0.20 -15.99 1.08
N GLY A 310 0.72 -16.14 -0.15
CA GLY A 310 0.84 -17.43 -0.82
C GLY A 310 1.92 -18.32 -0.21
N LEU A 311 1.66 -19.63 -0.20
CA LEU A 311 2.54 -20.69 0.27
C LEU A 311 2.94 -21.67 -0.85
N ASP A 312 2.45 -21.48 -2.07
CA ASP A 312 2.74 -22.35 -3.21
C ASP A 312 4.20 -22.29 -3.69
N HIS A 313 4.93 -21.22 -3.37
CA HIS A 313 6.37 -21.11 -3.66
C HIS A 313 7.23 -22.16 -2.95
N ILE A 314 6.77 -22.73 -1.83
CA ILE A 314 7.52 -23.76 -1.10
C ILE A 314 7.19 -25.18 -1.56
N VAL A 315 6.13 -25.40 -2.34
CA VAL A 315 5.64 -26.76 -2.71
C VAL A 315 6.66 -27.56 -3.52
N GLY A 316 7.55 -26.89 -4.26
CA GLY A 316 8.63 -27.53 -5.02
C GLY A 316 9.90 -27.86 -4.21
N ALA A 317 9.95 -27.53 -2.92
CA ALA A 317 11.13 -27.78 -2.10
C ALA A 317 11.34 -29.28 -1.87
N SER A 318 12.56 -29.75 -2.13
CA SER A 318 12.98 -31.12 -1.88
C SER A 318 14.10 -31.17 -0.85
N ALA A 319 14.10 -32.22 -0.02
CA ALA A 319 15.21 -32.50 0.87
C ALA A 319 16.48 -32.78 0.03
N PRO A 320 17.57 -32.01 0.20
CA PRO A 320 18.83 -32.33 -0.46
C PRO A 320 19.47 -33.57 0.18
N ASP A 321 20.28 -34.32 -0.59
CA ASP A 321 20.98 -35.52 -0.08
C ASP A 321 21.96 -35.18 1.04
N ALA A 322 22.62 -34.02 0.94
CA ALA A 322 23.58 -33.51 1.93
C ALA A 322 23.47 -31.98 2.01
N PRO A 323 23.82 -31.35 3.15
CA PRO A 323 23.90 -29.90 3.26
C PRO A 323 25.17 -29.36 2.57
N ASP A 324 25.43 -28.06 2.72
CA ASP A 324 26.73 -27.47 2.45
C ASP A 324 27.64 -27.56 3.69
N ALA A 325 28.92 -27.20 3.53
CA ALA A 325 29.96 -27.35 4.55
C ALA A 325 29.74 -26.50 5.81
N ASP A 326 28.79 -25.56 5.79
CA ASP A 326 28.39 -24.74 6.94
C ASP A 326 27.71 -25.55 8.06
N LEU A 327 27.29 -26.81 7.80
CA LEU A 327 26.66 -27.70 8.79
C LEU A 327 27.51 -28.93 9.18
N ASP A 328 28.69 -29.13 8.57
CA ASP A 328 29.53 -30.33 8.76
C ASP A 328 29.86 -30.61 10.23
N ALA A 329 30.28 -29.58 10.96
CA ALA A 329 30.65 -29.70 12.37
C ALA A 329 29.45 -30.11 13.24
N THR A 330 28.27 -29.57 12.95
CA THR A 330 27.03 -29.90 13.66
C THR A 330 26.60 -31.34 13.35
N ILE A 331 26.68 -31.79 12.10
CA ILE A 331 26.36 -33.18 11.73
C ILE A 331 27.31 -34.16 12.41
N ALA A 332 28.61 -33.88 12.40
CA ALA A 332 29.59 -34.71 13.09
C ALA A 332 29.30 -34.80 14.60
N ALA A 333 28.91 -33.69 15.23
CA ALA A 333 28.55 -33.63 16.64
C ALA A 333 27.23 -34.35 16.98
N LEU A 334 26.24 -34.29 16.09
CA LEU A 334 24.97 -35.03 16.20
C LEU A 334 25.20 -36.54 16.17
N GLY A 335 26.16 -37.02 15.37
CA GLY A 335 26.54 -38.44 15.33
C GLY A 335 25.36 -39.37 15.01
N GLY A 336 24.40 -38.92 14.20
CA GLY A 336 23.20 -39.67 13.84
C GLY A 336 22.07 -39.67 14.88
N LYS A 337 22.19 -38.92 15.99
CA LYS A 337 21.11 -38.75 16.97
C LYS A 337 19.94 -37.97 16.37
N ARG A 338 18.72 -38.29 16.83
CA ARG A 338 17.52 -37.49 16.58
C ARG A 338 17.72 -36.10 17.20
N PHE A 339 17.22 -35.07 16.53
CA PHE A 339 17.28 -33.71 17.05
C PHE A 339 16.00 -32.90 16.80
N VAL A 340 15.77 -31.92 17.65
CA VAL A 340 14.76 -30.87 17.47
C VAL A 340 15.46 -29.63 16.89
N ALA A 341 14.87 -29.02 15.86
CA ALA A 341 15.42 -27.83 15.23
C ALA A 341 14.67 -26.56 15.66
N VAL A 342 15.42 -25.48 15.91
CA VAL A 342 14.90 -24.13 16.15
C VAL A 342 15.59 -23.20 15.16
N LEU A 343 14.81 -22.65 14.21
CA LEU A 343 15.34 -21.74 13.18
C LEU A 343 14.94 -20.30 13.50
N GLY A 344 15.95 -19.44 13.58
CA GLY A 344 15.78 -18.02 13.79
C GLY A 344 17.03 -17.37 14.39
N ASN A 345 17.28 -16.13 13.97
CA ASN A 345 18.25 -15.27 14.66
C ASN A 345 17.88 -15.15 16.13
N ASP A 346 18.87 -14.90 16.99
CA ASP A 346 18.68 -14.92 18.44
C ASP A 346 17.97 -13.69 19.02
N PHE A 347 16.97 -13.16 18.31
CA PHE A 347 16.08 -12.15 18.85
C PHE A 347 15.23 -12.68 20.01
N GLN A 348 15.03 -11.85 21.03
CA GLN A 348 14.20 -12.18 22.21
C GLN A 348 12.80 -12.68 21.84
N HIS A 349 12.11 -12.08 20.87
CA HIS A 349 10.77 -12.50 20.48
C HIS A 349 10.72 -13.82 19.67
N LYS A 350 11.88 -14.37 19.28
CA LYS A 350 11.99 -15.74 18.75
C LYS A 350 12.13 -16.78 19.87
N ASN A 351 12.41 -16.33 21.10
CA ASN A 351 12.41 -17.09 22.35
C ASN A 351 13.26 -18.39 22.29
N ARG A 352 14.51 -18.31 21.83
CA ARG A 352 15.42 -19.47 21.80
C ARG A 352 15.79 -19.99 23.19
N ASP A 353 15.89 -19.10 24.17
CA ASP A 353 16.04 -19.43 25.59
C ASP A 353 14.84 -20.23 26.11
N PHE A 354 13.62 -19.81 25.78
CA PHE A 354 12.42 -20.60 26.07
C PHE A 354 12.46 -21.97 25.36
N ALA A 355 12.94 -22.02 24.12
CA ALA A 355 13.09 -23.28 23.38
C ALA A 355 14.00 -24.28 24.10
N ILE A 356 15.10 -23.79 24.69
CA ILE A 356 16.02 -24.61 25.50
C ILE A 356 15.30 -25.15 26.73
N ALA A 357 14.52 -24.32 27.44
CA ALA A 357 13.75 -24.77 28.61
C ALA A 357 12.70 -25.84 28.25
N VAL A 358 12.00 -25.68 27.11
CA VAL A 358 11.08 -26.69 26.56
C VAL A 358 11.82 -27.99 26.27
N TRP A 359 12.94 -27.93 25.54
CA TRP A 359 13.74 -29.10 25.22
C TRP A 359 14.24 -29.83 26.48
N GLN A 360 14.74 -29.09 27.48
CA GLN A 360 15.14 -29.69 28.77
C GLN A 360 13.98 -30.41 29.46
N ARG A 361 12.77 -29.86 29.38
CA ARG A 361 11.57 -30.50 29.95
C ARG A 361 11.16 -31.77 29.18
N VAL A 362 11.32 -31.79 27.86
CA VAL A 362 11.12 -32.97 27.00
C VAL A 362 12.14 -34.07 27.31
N LEU A 363 13.42 -33.68 27.52
CA LEU A 363 14.44 -34.61 27.99
C LEU A 363 14.02 -35.22 29.32
N GLN A 364 13.62 -34.40 30.31
CA GLN A 364 13.15 -34.85 31.62
C GLN A 364 12.03 -35.91 31.53
N ALA A 365 11.11 -35.76 30.58
CA ALA A 365 10.02 -36.71 30.31
C ALA A 365 10.46 -38.05 29.70
N GLY A 366 11.74 -38.23 29.35
CA GLY A 366 12.28 -39.48 28.83
C GLY A 366 12.65 -39.47 27.36
N GLN A 367 12.39 -38.38 26.62
CA GLN A 367 12.67 -38.32 25.19
C GLN A 367 14.13 -37.95 24.94
N ALA A 368 14.94 -38.88 24.43
CA ALA A 368 16.34 -38.60 24.08
C ALA A 368 16.44 -37.95 22.69
N CYS A 369 16.90 -36.70 22.65
CA CYS A 369 17.15 -35.96 21.41
C CYS A 369 18.09 -34.77 21.64
N ASP A 370 18.88 -34.44 20.64
CA ASP A 370 19.69 -33.22 20.63
C ASP A 370 18.85 -32.00 20.23
N LEU A 371 19.35 -30.79 20.48
CA LEU A 371 18.74 -29.52 20.07
C LEU A 371 19.66 -28.78 19.10
N VAL A 372 19.16 -28.35 17.95
CA VAL A 372 19.91 -27.52 17.00
C VAL A 372 19.30 -26.12 16.94
N LEU A 373 20.05 -25.12 17.38
CA LEU A 373 19.71 -23.70 17.32
C LEU A 373 20.41 -23.07 16.11
N ALA A 374 19.67 -22.75 15.05
CA ALA A 374 20.21 -22.22 13.80
C ALA A 374 19.80 -20.76 13.58
N GLY A 375 20.77 -19.85 13.50
CA GLY A 375 20.53 -18.45 13.17
C GLY A 375 21.64 -17.51 13.64
N LEU A 376 21.66 -16.30 13.08
CA LEU A 376 22.67 -15.29 13.39
C LEU A 376 22.48 -14.69 14.79
N HIS A 377 23.60 -14.32 15.39
CA HIS A 377 23.60 -13.48 16.58
C HIS A 377 23.21 -12.04 16.22
N VAL A 378 22.24 -11.48 16.94
CA VAL A 378 21.81 -10.09 16.79
C VAL A 378 22.44 -9.21 17.85
N LYS A 379 22.95 -8.04 17.46
CA LYS A 379 23.65 -7.13 18.39
C LYS A 379 22.72 -6.54 19.45
N SER A 380 21.48 -6.24 19.07
CA SER A 380 20.46 -5.70 19.95
C SER A 380 19.32 -6.69 20.11
N SER A 381 18.67 -6.66 21.28
CA SER A 381 17.52 -7.52 21.57
C SER A 381 17.80 -9.02 21.48
N SER A 382 19.02 -9.46 21.82
CA SER A 382 19.40 -10.88 21.79
C SER A 382 18.94 -11.68 23.01
N SER A 383 18.60 -12.96 22.84
CA SER A 383 18.39 -13.97 23.89
C SER A 383 19.67 -14.70 24.29
N LYS A 384 20.81 -14.47 23.60
CA LYS A 384 22.04 -15.27 23.75
C LYS A 384 22.52 -15.44 25.19
N VAL A 385 22.46 -14.37 26.00
CA VAL A 385 22.88 -14.42 27.41
C VAL A 385 22.01 -15.37 28.24
N ALA A 386 20.70 -15.39 28.00
CA ALA A 386 19.78 -16.30 28.66
C ALA A 386 19.98 -17.74 28.14
N GLU A 387 20.22 -17.91 26.84
CA GLU A 387 20.58 -19.20 26.25
C GLU A 387 21.85 -19.78 26.91
N ASP A 388 22.92 -19.00 27.01
CA ASP A 388 24.18 -19.43 27.61
C ASP A 388 24.03 -19.80 29.09
N ALA A 389 23.22 -19.04 29.84
CA ALA A 389 22.93 -19.35 31.23
C ALA A 389 22.22 -20.71 31.39
N LEU A 390 21.20 -20.98 30.56
CA LEU A 390 20.47 -22.26 30.57
C LEU A 390 21.37 -23.43 30.13
N LEU A 391 22.18 -23.25 29.09
CA LEU A 391 23.07 -24.29 28.58
C LEU A 391 24.23 -24.59 29.53
N SER A 392 24.75 -23.60 30.25
CA SER A 392 25.86 -23.80 31.21
C SER A 392 25.48 -24.66 32.41
N THR A 393 24.18 -24.75 32.72
CA THR A 393 23.64 -25.54 33.82
C THR A 393 22.98 -26.85 33.36
N HIS A 394 23.01 -27.13 32.05
CA HIS A 394 22.47 -28.35 31.48
C HIS A 394 23.33 -29.58 31.84
N VAL A 395 22.72 -30.56 32.51
CA VAL A 395 23.42 -31.79 32.97
C VAL A 395 22.75 -33.08 32.50
N ASP A 396 21.63 -33.00 31.78
CA ASP A 396 20.91 -34.18 31.30
C ASP A 396 21.61 -34.80 30.09
N LEU A 397 22.17 -36.00 30.27
CA LEU A 397 22.98 -36.70 29.26
C LEU A 397 22.16 -37.27 28.11
N ARG A 398 20.82 -37.17 28.14
CA ARG A 398 19.94 -37.64 27.06
C ARG A 398 19.98 -36.77 25.80
N GLY A 399 20.55 -35.56 25.88
CA GLY A 399 20.65 -34.67 24.74
C GLY A 399 21.74 -33.60 24.91
N ALA A 400 22.31 -33.18 23.78
CA ALA A 400 23.20 -32.04 23.68
C ALA A 400 22.60 -30.93 22.82
N ALA A 401 22.94 -29.67 23.11
CA ALA A 401 22.55 -28.53 22.30
C ALA A 401 23.70 -28.07 21.40
N HIS A 402 23.37 -27.78 20.14
CA HIS A 402 24.29 -27.34 19.10
C HIS A 402 23.84 -25.99 18.56
N THR A 403 24.72 -24.99 18.53
CA THR A 403 24.42 -23.68 17.95
C THR A 403 25.16 -23.53 16.63
N VAL A 404 24.44 -23.18 15.57
CA VAL A 404 24.98 -22.88 14.25
C VAL A 404 24.54 -21.48 13.80
N GLY A 405 25.41 -20.81 13.05
CA GLY A 405 25.18 -19.45 12.57
C GLY A 405 24.19 -19.39 11.40
N HIS A 406 24.48 -18.51 10.44
CA HIS A 406 23.72 -18.47 9.19
C HIS A 406 23.90 -19.77 8.41
N LEU A 407 22.80 -20.28 7.84
CA LEU A 407 22.79 -21.45 6.98
C LEU A 407 22.45 -21.05 5.54
N THR A 408 23.08 -21.71 4.57
CA THR A 408 22.63 -21.63 3.18
C THR A 408 21.20 -22.17 3.03
N GLY A 409 20.51 -21.81 1.95
CA GLY A 409 19.17 -22.35 1.67
C GLY A 409 19.15 -23.87 1.60
N LYS A 410 20.21 -24.48 1.06
CA LYS A 410 20.38 -25.94 0.98
C LYS A 410 20.59 -26.57 2.36
N SER A 411 21.48 -26.02 3.19
CA SER A 411 21.71 -26.52 4.56
C SER A 411 20.50 -26.34 5.46
N ARG A 412 19.75 -25.24 5.28
CA ARG A 412 18.47 -25.01 5.94
C ARG A 412 17.43 -26.06 5.57
N ALA A 413 17.25 -26.35 4.29
CA ALA A 413 16.32 -27.39 3.83
C ALA A 413 16.72 -28.78 4.35
N TRP A 414 18.02 -29.10 4.34
CA TRP A 414 18.53 -30.35 4.92
C TRP A 414 18.19 -30.44 6.41
N LEU A 415 18.46 -29.38 7.18
CA LEU A 415 18.20 -29.35 8.62
C LEU A 415 16.71 -29.58 8.92
N LEU A 416 15.82 -28.91 8.19
CA LEU A 416 14.37 -29.07 8.34
C LEU A 416 13.93 -30.49 8.02
N ALA A 417 14.40 -31.06 6.90
CA ALA A 417 14.03 -32.42 6.46
C ALA A 417 14.52 -33.54 7.38
N ASN A 418 15.62 -33.32 8.12
CA ASN A 418 16.23 -34.34 8.97
C ASN A 418 15.92 -34.16 10.46
N ALA A 419 15.26 -33.06 10.86
CA ALA A 419 14.82 -32.85 12.23
C ALA A 419 13.68 -33.80 12.59
N ALA A 420 13.65 -34.29 13.82
CA ALA A 420 12.54 -35.10 14.34
C ALA A 420 11.28 -34.25 14.55
N ALA A 421 11.45 -32.98 14.89
CA ALA A 421 10.42 -31.96 14.96
C ALA A 421 11.07 -30.57 14.92
N VAL A 422 10.30 -29.57 14.52
CA VAL A 422 10.66 -28.16 14.65
C VAL A 422 9.96 -27.56 15.87
N LEU A 423 10.73 -26.88 16.71
CA LEU A 423 10.23 -26.08 17.83
C LEU A 423 10.28 -24.61 17.42
N TYR A 424 9.10 -24.01 17.27
CA TYR A 424 8.94 -22.64 16.79
C TYR A 424 8.21 -21.77 17.82
N PRO A 425 8.90 -21.30 18.88
CA PRO A 425 8.29 -20.62 20.02
C PRO A 425 8.23 -19.09 19.87
N SER A 426 8.23 -18.57 18.65
CA SER A 426 8.14 -17.12 18.43
C SER A 426 6.90 -16.53 19.08
N SER A 427 7.04 -15.33 19.67
CA SER A 427 5.95 -14.57 20.29
C SER A 427 5.55 -13.31 19.53
N ALA A 428 6.29 -12.99 18.48
CA ALA A 428 5.91 -11.95 17.53
C ALA A 428 6.33 -12.38 16.12
N GLU A 429 5.39 -12.38 15.19
CA GLU A 429 5.61 -12.77 13.80
C GLU A 429 4.72 -11.96 12.87
N GLY A 430 5.21 -11.72 11.65
CA GLY A 430 4.36 -11.25 10.55
C GLY A 430 3.54 -12.39 9.96
N PHE A 431 4.22 -13.46 9.54
CA PHE A 431 3.58 -14.63 8.90
C PHE A 431 3.97 -15.96 9.57
N GLY A 432 5.28 -16.19 9.76
CA GLY A 432 5.80 -17.43 10.33
C GLY A 432 5.87 -18.59 9.32
N LEU A 433 6.78 -18.50 8.34
CA LEU A 433 6.90 -19.49 7.26
C LEU A 433 7.47 -20.85 7.71
N VAL A 434 8.29 -20.87 8.76
CA VAL A 434 9.10 -22.04 9.16
C VAL A 434 8.26 -23.31 9.38
N PRO A 435 7.11 -23.29 10.07
CA PRO A 435 6.29 -24.49 10.22
C PRO A 435 5.80 -25.07 8.89
N TYR A 436 5.45 -24.23 7.93
CA TYR A 436 4.97 -24.67 6.61
C TYR A 436 6.12 -25.23 5.76
N GLU A 437 7.28 -24.58 5.79
CA GLU A 437 8.50 -25.08 5.12
C GLU A 437 8.95 -26.43 5.68
N ALA A 438 8.88 -26.61 7.00
CA ALA A 438 9.14 -27.88 7.65
C ALA A 438 8.14 -28.96 7.22
N ALA A 439 6.84 -28.62 7.14
CA ALA A 439 5.80 -29.54 6.72
C ALA A 439 6.00 -30.03 5.29
N ILE A 440 6.36 -29.17 4.33
CA ILE A 440 6.69 -29.59 2.96
C ILE A 440 7.79 -30.67 2.95
N LEU A 441 8.78 -30.53 3.82
CA LEU A 441 9.89 -31.47 3.96
C LEU A 441 9.56 -32.69 4.85
N GLY A 442 8.31 -32.83 5.29
CA GLY A 442 7.83 -33.98 6.07
C GLY A 442 8.01 -33.86 7.57
N THR A 443 8.42 -32.70 8.09
CA THR A 443 8.77 -32.51 9.50
C THR A 443 7.67 -31.79 10.27
N PRO A 444 7.15 -32.37 11.36
CA PRO A 444 6.12 -31.73 12.17
C PRO A 444 6.70 -30.54 12.97
N SER A 445 5.85 -29.57 13.28
CA SER A 445 6.23 -28.37 14.05
C SER A 445 5.32 -28.15 15.24
N THR A 446 5.89 -27.71 16.37
CA THR A 446 5.15 -27.15 17.52
C THR A 446 5.34 -25.63 17.59
N PHE A 447 4.23 -24.91 17.78
CA PHE A 447 4.19 -23.45 17.85
C PHE A 447 2.92 -22.99 18.59
N ALA A 448 2.90 -21.74 19.04
CA ALA A 448 1.74 -21.20 19.75
C ALA A 448 0.56 -20.90 18.78
N ASP A 449 -0.67 -21.14 19.25
CA ASP A 449 -1.94 -20.79 18.59
C ASP A 449 -2.22 -19.27 18.66
N PHE A 450 -1.40 -18.46 17.98
CA PHE A 450 -1.54 -17.00 18.00
C PHE A 450 -1.41 -16.35 16.62
N GLY A 451 -2.00 -15.16 16.48
CA GLY A 451 -1.87 -14.26 15.34
C GLY A 451 -1.95 -14.96 13.97
N PRO A 452 -1.00 -14.70 13.04
CA PRO A 452 -1.04 -15.25 11.69
C PRO A 452 -0.99 -16.78 11.66
N LEU A 453 -0.24 -17.42 12.57
CA LEU A 453 -0.12 -18.88 12.61
C LEU A 453 -1.46 -19.54 12.94
N LYS A 454 -2.24 -18.95 13.84
CA LYS A 454 -3.59 -19.41 14.16
C LYS A 454 -4.54 -19.30 12.96
N GLU A 455 -4.51 -18.14 12.31
CA GLU A 455 -5.42 -17.82 11.20
C GLU A 455 -5.20 -18.73 9.99
N ILE A 456 -3.93 -18.99 9.67
CA ILE A 456 -3.52 -19.68 8.45
C ILE A 456 -3.47 -21.20 8.68
N ALA A 457 -2.90 -21.66 9.81
CA ALA A 457 -2.73 -23.09 10.02
C ALA A 457 -4.07 -23.80 10.27
N GLY A 458 -5.02 -23.15 10.97
CA GLY A 458 -6.32 -23.74 11.27
C GLY A 458 -6.26 -25.03 12.14
N ILE A 459 -5.16 -25.24 12.86
CA ILE A 459 -4.87 -26.47 13.61
C ILE A 459 -5.42 -26.39 15.02
N THR A 460 -6.10 -27.44 15.48
CA THR A 460 -6.51 -27.57 16.88
C THR A 460 -5.48 -28.33 17.71
N GLY A 461 -5.41 -28.04 19.00
CA GLY A 461 -4.54 -28.76 19.94
C GLY A 461 -3.12 -28.19 20.07
N LEU A 462 -2.82 -27.07 19.40
CA LEU A 462 -1.58 -26.32 19.58
C LEU A 462 -1.50 -25.68 20.98
N PRO A 463 -0.28 -25.45 21.51
CA PRO A 463 -0.07 -24.62 22.71
C PRO A 463 -0.77 -23.27 22.62
N LYS A 464 -1.64 -22.96 23.59
CA LYS A 464 -2.38 -21.67 23.62
C LYS A 464 -1.59 -20.51 24.22
N HIS A 465 -0.50 -20.83 24.93
CA HIS A 465 0.31 -19.88 25.69
C HIS A 465 1.78 -20.34 25.65
N TRP A 466 2.73 -19.42 25.85
CA TRP A 466 4.17 -19.72 26.04
C TRP A 466 4.44 -20.33 27.42
N SER A 467 3.87 -21.51 27.66
CA SER A 467 4.17 -22.35 28.81
C SER A 467 5.13 -23.45 28.39
N VAL A 468 6.22 -23.62 29.15
CA VAL A 468 7.20 -24.69 28.93
C VAL A 468 6.50 -26.04 28.91
N GLU A 469 5.60 -26.30 29.85
CA GLU A 469 4.84 -27.56 29.93
C GLU A 469 3.93 -27.77 28.72
N ALA A 470 3.26 -26.72 28.23
CA ALA A 470 2.34 -26.85 27.10
C ALA A 470 3.10 -27.19 25.80
N PHE A 471 4.21 -26.49 25.55
CA PHE A 471 5.07 -26.77 24.41
C PHE A 471 5.77 -28.12 24.53
N ALA A 472 6.26 -28.48 25.72
CA ALA A 472 6.88 -29.78 25.96
C ALA A 472 5.90 -30.93 25.74
N THR A 473 4.66 -30.81 26.21
CA THR A 473 3.61 -31.82 26.00
C THR A 473 3.30 -32.02 24.51
N ASP A 474 3.12 -30.94 23.75
CA ASP A 474 2.88 -31.02 22.30
C ASP A 474 4.10 -31.63 21.58
N LEU A 475 5.31 -31.17 21.91
CA LEU A 475 6.55 -31.69 21.32
C LEU A 475 6.79 -33.16 21.65
N GLU A 476 6.56 -33.58 22.89
CA GLU A 476 6.64 -34.99 23.32
C GLU A 476 5.70 -35.86 22.49
N GLN A 477 4.46 -35.40 22.26
CA GLN A 477 3.49 -36.13 21.44
C GLN A 477 3.98 -36.28 19.99
N LEU A 478 4.53 -35.22 19.39
CA LEU A 478 5.10 -35.26 18.05
C LEU A 478 6.32 -36.20 17.96
N LEU A 479 7.14 -36.25 19.01
CA LEU A 479 8.35 -37.09 19.04
C LEU A 479 8.06 -38.57 19.34
N ALA A 480 6.95 -38.87 20.04
CA ALA A 480 6.60 -40.21 20.50
C ALA A 480 5.58 -40.94 19.60
N SER A 481 4.84 -40.21 18.75
CA SER A 481 3.78 -40.79 17.91
C SER A 481 3.92 -40.36 16.45
N ASP A 482 4.27 -41.31 15.58
CA ASP A 482 4.35 -41.09 14.14
C ASP A 482 3.00 -40.67 13.54
N ASP A 483 1.88 -41.14 14.09
CA ASP A 483 0.54 -40.72 13.66
C ASP A 483 0.29 -39.25 13.98
N ALA A 484 0.67 -38.79 15.18
CA ALA A 484 0.54 -37.38 15.55
C ALA A 484 1.44 -36.48 14.68
N ALA A 485 2.67 -36.92 14.41
CA ALA A 485 3.59 -36.24 13.51
C ALA A 485 3.01 -36.13 12.09
N ARG A 486 2.56 -37.25 11.50
CA ARG A 486 1.93 -37.27 10.17
C ARG A 486 0.69 -36.40 10.10
N GLN A 487 -0.15 -36.43 11.13
CA GLN A 487 -1.35 -35.60 11.19
C GLN A 487 -1.00 -34.11 11.22
N ARG A 488 -0.02 -33.70 12.05
CA ARG A 488 0.46 -32.30 12.11
C ARG A 488 0.98 -31.82 10.76
N VAL A 489 1.75 -32.66 10.05
CA VAL A 489 2.23 -32.34 8.69
C VAL A 489 1.07 -32.23 7.70
N ALA A 490 0.13 -33.17 7.73
CA ALA A 490 -1.03 -33.17 6.84
C ALA A 490 -1.94 -31.93 7.04
N ASP A 491 -2.11 -31.47 8.27
CA ASP A 491 -2.87 -30.26 8.55
C ASP A 491 -2.16 -29.00 8.05
N LEU A 492 -0.84 -28.90 8.20
CA LEU A 492 -0.04 -27.80 7.62
C LEU A 492 -0.04 -27.85 6.08
N HIS A 493 -0.03 -29.03 5.46
CA HIS A 493 -0.19 -29.19 4.00
C HIS A 493 -1.54 -28.68 3.50
N ARG A 494 -2.61 -28.89 4.27
CA ARG A 494 -3.94 -28.35 3.93
C ARG A 494 -3.91 -26.83 3.86
N ALA A 495 -3.32 -26.18 4.88
CA ALA A 495 -3.14 -24.73 4.87
C ALA A 495 -2.31 -24.25 3.67
N ILE A 496 -1.21 -24.95 3.34
CA ILE A 496 -0.38 -24.60 2.17
C ILE A 496 -1.19 -24.66 0.87
N ALA A 497 -2.03 -25.70 0.69
CA ALA A 497 -2.85 -25.85 -0.51
C ALA A 497 -3.95 -24.78 -0.65
N GLU A 498 -4.42 -24.22 0.47
CA GLU A 498 -5.47 -23.19 0.50
C GLU A 498 -4.93 -21.78 0.21
N HIS A 499 -3.64 -21.55 0.39
CA HIS A 499 -3.02 -20.22 0.27
C HIS A 499 -2.02 -20.16 -0.90
N SER A 500 -2.42 -19.51 -2.00
CA SER A 500 -1.59 -19.31 -3.20
C SER A 500 -1.25 -17.85 -3.47
N TRP A 501 -0.13 -17.60 -4.15
CA TRP A 501 0.25 -16.27 -4.61
C TRP A 501 -0.75 -15.70 -5.61
N GLN A 502 -1.39 -16.54 -6.42
CA GLN A 502 -2.50 -16.12 -7.28
C GLN A 502 -3.70 -15.63 -6.46
N GLY A 503 -4.04 -16.32 -5.36
CA GLY A 503 -5.09 -15.89 -4.44
C GLY A 503 -4.77 -14.54 -3.78
N PHE A 504 -3.55 -14.37 -3.29
CA PHE A 504 -3.07 -13.09 -2.75
C PHE A 504 -3.15 -11.97 -3.80
N SER A 505 -2.65 -12.22 -5.02
CA SER A 505 -2.66 -11.26 -6.13
C SER A 505 -4.10 -10.86 -6.51
N ASN A 506 -5.00 -11.82 -6.66
CA ASN A 506 -6.40 -11.56 -6.97
C ASN A 506 -7.04 -10.63 -5.92
N GLY A 507 -6.83 -10.91 -4.64
CA GLY A 507 -7.33 -10.07 -3.54
C GLY A 507 -6.70 -8.69 -3.49
N LEU A 508 -5.41 -8.57 -3.84
CA LEU A 508 -4.71 -7.29 -3.94
C LEU A 508 -5.24 -6.43 -5.08
N VAL A 509 -5.49 -7.02 -6.25
CA VAL A 509 -6.05 -6.33 -7.41
C VAL A 509 -7.52 -5.93 -7.18
N ASP A 510 -8.31 -6.77 -6.51
CA ASP A 510 -9.67 -6.42 -6.06
C ASP A 510 -9.63 -5.20 -5.13
N PHE A 511 -8.69 -5.19 -4.19
CA PHE A 511 -8.49 -4.07 -3.27
C PHE A 511 -8.07 -2.79 -4.00
N PHE A 512 -7.17 -2.88 -4.98
CA PHE A 512 -6.78 -1.74 -5.81
C PHE A 512 -7.99 -1.12 -6.52
N GLN A 513 -8.86 -1.94 -7.12
CA GLN A 513 -10.08 -1.46 -7.77
C GLN A 513 -11.03 -0.80 -6.75
N GLN A 514 -11.16 -1.38 -5.56
CA GLN A 514 -11.97 -0.80 -4.48
C GLN A 514 -11.42 0.57 -4.04
N ILE A 515 -10.11 0.71 -3.88
CA ILE A 515 -9.47 1.96 -3.45
C ILE A 515 -9.53 3.03 -4.54
N LEU A 516 -9.43 2.65 -5.81
CA LEU A 516 -9.61 3.56 -6.94
C LEU A 516 -11.03 4.12 -7.04
N ALA A 517 -12.03 3.32 -6.66
CA ALA A 517 -13.44 3.74 -6.64
C ALA A 517 -13.78 4.68 -5.46
N ARG A 518 -12.87 4.81 -4.49
CA ARG A 518 -13.04 5.70 -3.33
C ARG A 518 -12.38 7.06 -3.59
N PRO A 519 -12.89 8.16 -2.99
CA PRO A 519 -12.15 9.41 -2.94
C PRO A 519 -10.75 9.21 -2.35
N THR A 520 -9.77 10.02 -2.74
CA THR A 520 -8.48 10.06 -2.04
C THR A 520 -8.64 10.34 -0.55
N VAL A 521 -7.68 9.90 0.26
CA VAL A 521 -7.66 10.27 1.68
C VAL A 521 -7.45 11.77 1.88
N LEU A 522 -8.12 12.37 2.87
CA LEU A 522 -8.09 13.83 3.09
C LEU A 522 -6.68 14.40 3.29
N THR A 523 -5.76 13.62 3.83
CA THR A 523 -4.36 13.98 4.02
C THR A 523 -3.65 14.24 2.68
N SER A 524 -4.13 13.71 1.56
CA SER A 524 -3.62 14.01 0.21
C SER A 524 -3.83 15.48 -0.16
N ALA A 525 -4.83 16.16 0.41
CA ALA A 525 -5.10 17.58 0.18
C ALA A 525 -4.27 18.53 1.06
N VAL A 526 -3.61 17.99 2.11
CA VAL A 526 -2.83 18.78 3.07
C VAL A 526 -1.33 18.73 2.74
N GLY A 527 -0.90 17.76 1.95
CA GLY A 527 0.47 17.64 1.43
C GLY A 527 0.76 18.66 0.33
N GLY A 528 0.75 19.95 0.66
CA GLY A 528 1.21 20.99 -0.24
C GLY A 528 2.66 20.72 -0.64
N THR A 529 2.96 20.84 -1.92
CA THR A 529 4.34 20.84 -2.41
C THR A 529 5.09 22.02 -1.79
N ALA A 530 6.43 21.94 -1.71
CA ALA A 530 7.24 23.10 -1.33
C ALA A 530 6.96 24.33 -2.23
N ALA A 531 6.48 24.10 -3.46
CA ALA A 531 6.05 25.13 -4.40
C ALA A 531 4.76 25.84 -3.95
N ASP A 532 3.81 25.14 -3.30
CA ASP A 532 2.56 25.74 -2.81
C ASP A 532 2.83 26.73 -1.68
N THR A 533 3.77 26.41 -0.79
CA THR A 533 4.19 27.32 0.29
C THR A 533 4.90 28.56 -0.27
N ALA A 534 5.73 28.40 -1.30
CA ALA A 534 6.42 29.50 -1.98
C ALA A 534 5.48 30.38 -2.81
N ALA A 535 4.49 29.77 -3.49
CA ALA A 535 3.46 30.48 -4.25
C ALA A 535 2.52 31.25 -3.33
N LEU A 536 2.11 30.67 -2.18
CA LEU A 536 1.32 31.36 -1.17
C LEU A 536 2.08 32.56 -0.59
N ALA A 537 3.39 32.41 -0.33
CA ALA A 537 4.26 33.50 0.10
C ALA A 537 4.43 34.60 -0.97
N ALA A 538 4.47 34.23 -2.26
CA ALA A 538 4.50 35.17 -3.39
C ALA A 538 3.17 35.94 -3.55
N ILE A 539 2.03 35.27 -3.35
CA ILE A 539 0.69 35.89 -3.38
C ILE A 539 0.52 36.87 -2.21
N LEU A 540 0.92 36.48 -1.01
CA LEU A 540 0.90 37.33 0.18
C LEU A 540 1.89 38.52 0.10
N SER A 541 2.89 38.45 -0.77
CA SER A 541 3.84 39.53 -1.04
C SER A 541 3.51 40.38 -2.28
N SER A 542 2.50 39.98 -3.06
CA SER A 542 2.04 40.73 -4.25
C SER A 542 1.37 42.06 -3.88
N ARG A 543 1.56 43.09 -4.74
CA ARG A 543 1.23 44.50 -4.46
C ARG A 543 -0.26 44.77 -4.17
N THR A 544 -1.17 43.86 -4.53
CA THR A 544 -2.61 43.99 -4.29
C THR A 544 -3.01 43.72 -2.84
N TRP A 545 -2.34 42.79 -2.14
CA TRP A 545 -2.60 42.54 -0.71
C TRP A 545 -2.13 43.72 0.15
N ARG A 546 -0.96 44.31 -0.18
CA ARG A 546 -0.42 45.53 0.46
C ARG A 546 -1.25 46.79 0.17
N ALA A 547 -1.88 46.89 -1.01
CA ALA A 547 -2.74 48.03 -1.35
C ALA A 547 -4.06 48.08 -0.55
N SER A 548 -4.53 46.94 -0.03
CA SER A 548 -5.75 46.86 0.80
C SER A 548 -5.50 47.03 2.30
N GLU A 549 -4.24 47.09 2.74
CA GLU A 549 -3.88 47.18 4.16
C GLU A 549 -4.20 48.57 4.76
N SER A 550 -4.04 49.62 3.97
CA SER A 550 -4.38 51.00 4.34
C SER A 550 -5.89 51.22 4.48
N LEU A 551 -6.71 50.57 3.63
CA LEU A 551 -8.17 50.66 3.70
C LEU A 551 -8.78 49.86 4.87
N ARG A 552 -8.12 48.78 5.33
CA ARG A 552 -8.55 48.01 6.51
C ARG A 552 -8.25 48.71 7.83
N LYS A 553 -7.14 49.46 7.92
CA LYS A 553 -6.79 50.26 9.11
C LYS A 553 -7.68 51.50 9.29
N VAL A 554 -8.33 52.01 8.23
CA VAL A 554 -9.27 53.14 8.31
C VAL A 554 -10.66 52.68 8.78
N ARG A 555 -11.13 51.50 8.37
CA ARG A 555 -12.44 50.98 8.80
C ARG A 555 -12.50 50.56 10.28
N SER A 556 -11.37 50.21 10.90
CA SER A 556 -11.32 49.91 12.34
C SER A 556 -11.25 51.15 13.25
N LYS A 557 -10.87 52.32 12.71
CA LYS A 557 -10.88 53.60 13.44
C LYS A 557 -12.22 54.32 13.43
N ILE A 558 -13.10 54.07 12.45
CA ILE A 558 -14.42 54.73 12.36
C ILE A 558 -15.50 54.00 13.19
N ARG A 559 -15.21 52.81 13.73
CA ARG A 559 -16.11 52.09 14.67
C ARG A 559 -15.78 52.29 16.15
N ARG A 560 -14.84 53.19 16.47
CA ARG A 560 -14.54 53.68 17.82
C ARG A 560 -14.53 55.21 17.83
N LYS A 561 -15.69 55.81 17.57
CA LYS A 561 -16.10 57.11 18.12
C LYS A 561 -17.61 57.15 18.16
#